data_AF-A0A2N3TDG1-F1
#
_entry.id   AF-A0A2N3TDG1-F1
#
_cell.length_a   1.000
_cell.length_b   1.000
_cell.length_c   1.000
_cell.angle_alpha   90.00
_cell.angle_beta   90.00
_cell.angle_gamma   90.00
#
_symmetry.space_group_name_H-M   'P 1'
#
loop_
_entity.id
_entity.type
_entity.pdbx_description
1 polymer ?
#
loop_
_entity_poly.entity_id
_entity_poly.type
_entity_poly.pdbx_seq_one_letter_code
_entity_poly.pdbx_strand_id
1 'polypeptide(L)'
;MSDITKFYSLAHICIASIGGILLLAIWYNIRKRFRQFLEEDDSQKRIDKGLLYLSLALFVWVFSGGWIYMGNLFLFTDTIIYDIGYSFFSVLNTLVLIMALFYFDFAPQFLSKNKRNTLILISIAVIVSIVTFVLIQKFKDTPVVNGIRISGVPDLMFSCLLTWLLIVSFYRTFMNRGLKLVAVISVVAFFLMLVSQMPDVFVVMSNELYGHLVKIIAKTTFISVFLVLATSWVIQLALTPKPSEMTIKFLDWSLVKITIPSKEIYDETIDFGSKTTQYKNLLRFAVKRKYETGDGQYLLVNSGGEIKSQTYLSRIIENINTILQLQSISQLERKDLFTFMGQGKYRLRVIPENIVIDETLLEEFNKTS
;
A
#
# COMPACT_ATOMS: atom_id res chain seq x y z
N MET A 1 -27.55 31.14 -1.76
CA MET A 1 -26.28 30.43 -1.48
C MET A 1 -25.62 31.15 -0.32
N SER A 2 -25.42 30.50 0.83
CA SER A 2 -24.66 31.10 1.93
C SER A 2 -23.20 31.24 1.49
N ASP A 3 -22.51 32.32 1.89
CA ASP A 3 -21.10 32.50 1.56
C ASP A 3 -20.23 31.34 2.10
N ILE A 4 -20.72 30.69 3.15
CA ILE A 4 -20.13 29.51 3.79
C ILE A 4 -20.14 28.31 2.82
N THR A 5 -21.26 28.02 2.14
CA THR A 5 -21.32 26.91 1.17
C THR A 5 -20.39 27.17 -0.02
N LYS A 6 -20.28 28.43 -0.49
CA LYS A 6 -19.35 28.79 -1.59
C LYS A 6 -17.91 28.51 -1.20
N PHE A 7 -17.53 29.01 -0.03
CA PHE A 7 -16.20 28.84 0.52
C PHE A 7 -15.86 27.35 0.68
N TYR A 8 -16.77 26.57 1.26
CA TYR A 8 -16.58 25.13 1.42
C TYR A 8 -16.34 24.41 0.09
N SER A 9 -17.20 24.64 -0.91
CA SER A 9 -17.06 23.95 -2.21
C SER A 9 -15.75 24.32 -2.92
N LEU A 10 -15.37 25.60 -2.93
CA LEU A 10 -14.13 26.05 -3.56
C LEU A 10 -12.89 25.54 -2.82
N ALA A 11 -12.88 25.61 -1.49
CA ALA A 11 -11.78 25.08 -0.68
C ALA A 11 -11.63 23.56 -0.87
N HIS A 12 -12.74 22.82 -0.87
CA HIS A 12 -12.75 21.38 -1.12
C HIS A 12 -12.17 21.05 -2.51
N ILE A 13 -12.62 21.73 -3.57
CA ILE A 13 -12.10 21.53 -4.93
C ILE A 13 -10.59 21.77 -4.96
N CYS A 14 -10.12 22.90 -4.41
CA CYS A 14 -8.72 23.29 -4.44
C CYS A 14 -7.81 22.31 -3.68
N ILE A 15 -8.19 21.94 -2.45
CA ILE A 15 -7.41 21.02 -1.61
C ILE A 15 -7.35 19.64 -2.26
N ALA A 16 -8.48 19.12 -2.75
CA ALA A 16 -8.54 17.82 -3.42
C ALA A 16 -7.76 17.83 -4.75
N SER A 17 -7.81 18.91 -5.53
CA SER A 17 -7.08 19.00 -6.80
C SER A 17 -5.57 19.02 -6.58
N ILE A 18 -5.09 19.81 -5.61
CA ILE A 18 -3.66 19.87 -5.29
C ILE A 18 -3.18 18.51 -4.79
N GLY A 19 -3.92 17.89 -3.86
CA GLY A 19 -3.59 16.55 -3.36
C GLY A 19 -3.57 15.49 -4.47
N GLY A 20 -4.57 15.50 -5.34
CA GLY A 20 -4.69 14.57 -6.47
C GLY A 20 -3.54 14.69 -7.46
N ILE A 21 -3.20 15.92 -7.86
CA ILE A 21 -2.08 16.22 -8.77
C ILE A 21 -0.74 15.81 -8.14
N LEU A 22 -0.51 16.11 -6.85
CA LEU A 22 0.72 15.74 -6.17
C LEU A 22 0.91 14.22 -6.10
N LEU A 23 -0.14 13.46 -5.73
CA LEU A 23 -0.07 12.00 -5.71
C LEU A 23 0.18 11.43 -7.12
N LEU A 24 -0.47 12.00 -8.14
CA LEU A 24 -0.27 11.59 -9.53
C LEU A 24 1.16 11.89 -10.01
N ALA A 25 1.72 13.04 -9.63
CA ALA A 25 3.08 13.42 -9.96
C ALA A 25 4.10 12.48 -9.29
N ILE A 26 3.89 12.12 -8.02
CA ILE A 26 4.72 11.12 -7.33
C ILE A 26 4.63 9.77 -8.03
N TRP A 27 3.41 9.31 -8.36
CA TRP A 27 3.20 8.07 -9.11
C TRP A 27 3.94 8.07 -10.45
N TYR A 28 3.79 9.14 -11.23
CA TYR A 28 4.47 9.27 -12.52
C TYR A 28 6.00 9.25 -12.37
N ASN A 29 6.53 9.95 -11.35
CA ASN A 29 7.95 9.95 -11.05
C ASN A 29 8.45 8.56 -10.67
N ILE A 30 7.74 7.86 -9.78
CA ILE A 30 8.06 6.48 -9.39
C ILE A 30 8.14 5.59 -10.63
N ARG A 31 7.11 5.61 -11.47
CA ARG A 31 7.05 4.79 -12.67
C ARG A 31 8.16 5.09 -13.67
N LYS A 32 8.53 6.37 -13.83
CA LYS A 32 9.62 6.78 -14.73
C LYS A 32 10.99 6.39 -14.18
N ARG A 33 11.24 6.64 -12.89
CA ARG A 33 12.56 6.48 -12.26
C ARG A 33 12.87 5.03 -11.88
N PHE A 34 11.86 4.27 -11.47
CA PHE A 34 12.02 2.90 -10.96
C PHE A 34 11.46 1.84 -11.91
N ARG A 35 11.31 2.16 -13.21
CA ARG A 35 10.73 1.24 -14.21
C ARG A 35 11.35 -0.15 -14.20
N GLN A 36 12.69 -0.23 -14.12
CA GLN A 36 13.42 -1.50 -14.09
C GLN A 36 13.06 -2.35 -12.86
N PHE A 37 12.96 -1.74 -11.67
CA PHE A 37 12.56 -2.43 -10.44
C PHE A 37 11.10 -2.91 -10.47
N LEU A 38 10.21 -2.10 -11.07
CA LEU A 38 8.79 -2.43 -11.22
C LEU A 38 8.52 -3.56 -12.24
N GLU A 39 9.42 -3.75 -13.21
CA GLU A 39 9.33 -4.83 -14.21
C GLU A 39 9.89 -6.15 -13.68
N GLU A 40 10.84 -6.12 -12.73
CA GLU A 40 11.42 -7.32 -12.10
C GLU A 40 10.57 -7.91 -10.96
N ASP A 41 9.75 -7.10 -10.27
CA ASP A 41 8.99 -7.53 -9.10
C ASP A 41 7.49 -7.23 -9.22
N ASP A 42 6.68 -8.28 -9.39
CA ASP A 42 5.22 -8.22 -9.45
C ASP A 42 4.60 -7.58 -8.21
N SER A 43 5.27 -7.63 -7.04
CA SER A 43 4.76 -7.01 -5.82
C SER A 43 4.82 -5.47 -5.90
N GLN A 44 5.90 -4.91 -6.46
CA GLN A 44 6.06 -3.45 -6.58
C GLN A 44 5.11 -2.86 -7.62
N LYS A 45 4.83 -3.60 -8.70
CA LYS A 45 3.83 -3.25 -9.72
C LYS A 45 2.41 -3.11 -9.12
N ARG A 46 2.13 -3.78 -8.00
CA ARG A 46 0.86 -3.64 -7.28
C ARG A 46 0.81 -2.34 -6.50
N ILE A 47 1.87 -2.03 -5.75
CA ILE A 47 1.98 -0.81 -4.94
C ILE A 47 1.75 0.44 -5.81
N ASP A 48 2.38 0.47 -6.99
CA ASP A 48 2.26 1.57 -7.95
C ASP A 48 0.79 1.86 -8.33
N LYS A 49 0.01 0.80 -8.59
CA LYS A 49 -1.43 0.93 -8.89
C LYS A 49 -2.24 1.44 -7.71
N GLY A 50 -1.87 1.08 -6.49
CA GLY A 50 -2.52 1.59 -5.27
C GLY A 50 -2.47 3.12 -5.18
N LEU A 51 -1.30 3.71 -5.46
CA LEU A 51 -1.12 5.17 -5.46
C LEU A 51 -1.95 5.86 -6.55
N LEU A 52 -2.04 5.24 -7.74
CA LEU A 52 -2.90 5.72 -8.83
C LEU A 52 -4.37 5.77 -8.41
N TYR A 53 -4.89 4.72 -7.76
CA TYR A 53 -6.27 4.70 -7.27
C TYR A 53 -6.49 5.72 -6.14
N LEU A 54 -5.53 5.92 -5.24
CA LEU A 54 -5.63 7.00 -4.25
C LEU A 54 -5.73 8.39 -4.90
N SER A 55 -4.91 8.66 -5.91
CA SER A 55 -4.99 9.92 -6.68
C SER A 55 -6.35 10.06 -7.36
N LEU A 56 -6.85 8.98 -7.99
CA LEU A 56 -8.17 8.96 -8.63
C LEU A 56 -9.29 9.27 -7.63
N ALA A 57 -9.23 8.76 -6.40
CA ALA A 57 -10.21 9.07 -5.36
C ALA A 57 -10.27 10.58 -5.06
N LEU A 58 -9.11 11.25 -5.00
CA LEU A 58 -9.06 12.71 -4.81
C LEU A 58 -9.64 13.46 -6.02
N PHE A 59 -9.44 12.98 -7.24
CA PHE A 59 -10.11 13.55 -8.41
C PHE A 59 -11.64 13.35 -8.37
N VAL A 60 -12.13 12.23 -7.85
CA VAL A 60 -13.58 12.05 -7.62
C VAL A 60 -14.11 13.09 -6.63
N TRP A 61 -13.34 13.46 -5.60
CA TRP A 61 -13.70 14.57 -4.72
C TRP A 61 -13.72 15.93 -5.41
N VAL A 62 -12.80 16.20 -6.35
CA VAL A 62 -12.83 17.42 -7.18
C VAL A 62 -14.14 17.47 -7.99
N PHE A 63 -14.49 16.38 -8.67
CA PHE A 63 -15.74 16.32 -9.45
C PHE A 63 -16.98 16.43 -8.56
N SER A 64 -16.97 15.80 -7.39
CA SER A 64 -18.03 15.92 -6.39
C SER A 64 -18.20 17.37 -5.90
N GLY A 65 -17.10 18.05 -5.56
CA GLY A 65 -17.12 19.46 -5.18
C GLY A 65 -17.62 20.37 -6.31
N GLY A 66 -17.19 20.09 -7.54
CA GLY A 66 -17.68 20.77 -8.75
C GLY A 66 -19.18 20.58 -8.95
N TRP A 67 -19.69 19.36 -8.75
CA TRP A 67 -21.13 19.06 -8.81
C TRP A 67 -21.93 19.84 -7.78
N ILE A 68 -21.45 19.90 -6.53
CA ILE A 68 -22.09 20.68 -5.46
C ILE A 68 -22.08 22.17 -5.82
N TYR A 69 -20.97 22.70 -6.33
CA TYR A 69 -20.87 24.09 -6.74
C TYR A 69 -21.83 24.43 -7.90
N MET A 70 -21.90 23.57 -8.91
CA MET A 70 -22.84 23.70 -10.03
C MET A 70 -24.30 23.62 -9.57
N GLY A 71 -24.63 22.67 -8.69
CA GLY A 71 -25.97 22.54 -8.08
C GLY A 71 -26.45 23.83 -7.43
N ASN A 72 -25.55 24.50 -6.71
CA ASN A 72 -25.84 25.77 -6.05
C ASN A 72 -25.89 26.96 -7.01
N LEU A 73 -25.02 27.00 -8.04
CA LEU A 73 -25.03 28.08 -9.04
C LEU A 73 -26.28 28.07 -9.91
N PHE A 74 -26.72 26.89 -10.35
CA PHE A 74 -27.87 26.71 -11.22
C PHE A 74 -29.16 26.39 -10.45
N LEU A 75 -29.12 26.48 -9.11
CA LEU A 75 -30.27 26.31 -8.20
C LEU A 75 -31.06 25.00 -8.40
N PHE A 76 -30.37 23.90 -8.74
CA PHE A 76 -31.01 22.58 -8.91
C PHE A 76 -30.77 21.64 -7.72
N THR A 77 -30.36 22.16 -6.56
CA THR A 77 -30.09 21.38 -5.35
C THR A 77 -31.25 20.50 -4.90
N ASP A 78 -32.49 20.91 -5.17
CA ASP A 78 -33.69 20.15 -4.77
C ASP A 78 -34.13 19.12 -5.81
N THR A 79 -33.44 19.03 -6.94
CA THR A 79 -33.81 18.12 -8.02
C THR A 79 -33.26 16.70 -7.80
N ILE A 80 -33.98 15.72 -8.35
CA ILE A 80 -33.54 14.32 -8.39
C ILE A 80 -32.14 14.20 -9.03
N ILE A 81 -31.84 15.05 -10.02
CA ILE A 81 -30.55 15.06 -10.71
C ILE A 81 -29.41 15.37 -9.74
N TYR A 82 -29.61 16.31 -8.80
CA TYR A 82 -28.61 16.62 -7.79
C TYR A 82 -28.33 15.42 -6.88
N ASP A 83 -29.39 14.76 -6.39
CA ASP A 83 -29.31 13.58 -5.51
C ASP A 83 -28.62 12.38 -6.20
N ILE A 84 -28.90 12.17 -7.50
CA ILE A 84 -28.23 11.15 -8.32
C ILE A 84 -26.72 11.43 -8.37
N GLY A 85 -26.33 12.67 -8.72
CA GLY A 85 -24.92 13.01 -8.83
C GLY A 85 -24.18 12.91 -7.50
N TYR A 86 -24.79 13.39 -6.41
CA TYR A 86 -24.23 13.28 -5.06
C TYR A 86 -23.96 11.81 -4.66
N SER A 87 -24.97 10.95 -4.84
CA SER A 87 -24.87 9.52 -4.52
C SER A 87 -23.83 8.82 -5.41
N PHE A 88 -23.82 9.13 -6.71
CA PHE A 88 -22.89 8.55 -7.67
C PHE A 88 -21.43 8.86 -7.30
N PHE A 89 -21.10 10.11 -7.01
CA PHE A 89 -19.73 10.50 -6.66
C PHE A 89 -19.28 9.92 -5.31
N SER A 90 -20.18 9.83 -4.32
CA SER A 90 -19.88 9.17 -3.03
C SER A 90 -19.46 7.71 -3.23
N VAL A 91 -20.19 7.00 -4.09
CA VAL A 91 -20.02 5.57 -4.33
C VAL A 91 -18.81 5.31 -5.20
N LEU A 92 -18.64 6.10 -6.26
CA LEU A 92 -17.44 6.07 -7.09
C LEU A 92 -16.19 6.30 -6.25
N ASN A 93 -16.21 7.27 -5.33
CA ASN A 93 -15.08 7.53 -4.45
C ASN A 93 -14.77 6.32 -3.56
N THR A 94 -15.80 5.71 -2.97
CA THR A 94 -15.62 4.55 -2.10
C THR A 94 -15.10 3.34 -2.87
N LEU A 95 -15.63 3.09 -4.07
CA LEU A 95 -15.15 2.03 -4.96
C LEU A 95 -13.67 2.21 -5.30
N VAL A 96 -13.26 3.42 -5.65
CA VAL A 96 -11.87 3.72 -5.97
C VAL A 96 -10.96 3.54 -4.74
N LEU A 97 -11.41 3.90 -3.54
CA LEU A 97 -10.65 3.64 -2.30
C LEU A 97 -10.53 2.14 -1.98
N ILE A 98 -11.59 1.35 -2.19
CA ILE A 98 -11.53 -0.12 -2.04
C ILE A 98 -10.56 -0.73 -3.05
N MET A 99 -10.59 -0.24 -4.30
CA MET A 99 -9.63 -0.65 -5.32
C MET A 99 -8.20 -0.32 -4.90
N ALA A 100 -7.94 0.85 -4.32
CA ALA A 100 -6.61 1.17 -3.78
C ALA A 100 -6.17 0.17 -2.70
N LEU A 101 -7.07 -0.18 -1.76
CA LEU A 101 -6.77 -1.13 -0.68
C LEU A 101 -6.42 -2.54 -1.17
N PHE A 102 -7.00 -3.00 -2.28
CA PHE A 102 -6.66 -4.30 -2.90
C PHE A 102 -5.16 -4.40 -3.29
N TYR A 103 -4.56 -3.26 -3.60
CA TYR A 103 -3.16 -3.16 -4.00
C TYR A 103 -2.19 -2.98 -2.83
N PHE A 104 -2.68 -2.81 -1.61
CA PHE A 104 -1.81 -2.66 -0.43
C PHE A 104 -1.37 -4.01 0.13
N ASP A 105 -0.08 -4.08 0.48
CA ASP A 105 0.51 -5.31 1.03
C ASP A 105 0.03 -5.64 2.44
N PHE A 106 -0.24 -4.62 3.26
CA PHE A 106 -0.66 -4.78 4.65
C PHE A 106 -2.17 -4.57 4.87
N ALA A 107 -2.96 -4.57 3.80
CA ALA A 107 -4.41 -4.63 3.92
C ALA A 107 -4.85 -5.95 4.60
N PRO A 108 -6.03 -6.00 5.26
CA PRO A 108 -6.53 -7.21 5.88
C PRO A 108 -6.45 -8.43 4.95
N GLN A 109 -6.08 -9.60 5.49
CA GLN A 109 -5.79 -10.79 4.69
C GLN A 109 -6.96 -11.26 3.81
N PHE A 110 -8.21 -10.95 4.21
CA PHE A 110 -9.38 -11.26 3.40
C PHE A 110 -9.51 -10.34 2.18
N LEU A 111 -8.88 -9.17 2.16
CA LEU A 111 -8.91 -8.20 1.06
C LEU A 111 -7.63 -8.28 0.22
N SER A 112 -6.46 -8.30 0.87
CA SER A 112 -5.18 -8.33 0.17
C SER A 112 -5.04 -9.66 -0.57
N LYS A 113 -4.73 -9.58 -1.87
CA LYS A 113 -4.47 -10.75 -2.75
C LYS A 113 -5.68 -11.66 -3.00
N ASN A 114 -6.88 -11.30 -2.54
CA ASN A 114 -8.10 -12.07 -2.77
C ASN A 114 -9.07 -11.33 -3.71
N LYS A 115 -9.04 -11.70 -5.00
CA LYS A 115 -9.91 -11.13 -6.04
C LYS A 115 -11.40 -11.35 -5.74
N ARG A 116 -11.78 -12.51 -5.19
CA ARG A 116 -13.17 -12.86 -4.92
C ARG A 116 -13.77 -11.95 -3.85
N ASN A 117 -13.06 -11.76 -2.75
CA ASN A 117 -13.54 -10.93 -1.63
C ASN A 117 -13.59 -9.44 -1.99
N THR A 118 -12.63 -8.98 -2.80
CA THR A 118 -12.64 -7.61 -3.32
C THR A 118 -13.86 -7.37 -4.20
N LEU A 119 -14.19 -8.34 -5.07
CA LEU A 119 -15.39 -8.27 -5.91
C LEU A 119 -16.67 -8.28 -5.06
N ILE A 120 -16.73 -9.09 -4.01
CA ILE A 120 -17.86 -9.08 -3.04
C ILE A 120 -18.01 -7.70 -2.40
N LEU A 121 -16.93 -7.07 -1.94
CA LEU A 121 -16.99 -5.73 -1.34
C LEU A 121 -17.41 -4.65 -2.33
N ILE A 122 -16.97 -4.74 -3.59
CA ILE A 122 -17.45 -3.88 -4.68
C ILE A 122 -18.96 -4.07 -4.89
N SER A 123 -19.44 -5.31 -4.92
CA SER A 123 -20.87 -5.61 -5.03
C SER A 123 -21.65 -5.05 -3.84
N ILE A 124 -21.14 -5.19 -2.61
CA ILE A 124 -21.75 -4.59 -1.41
C ILE A 124 -21.80 -3.07 -1.53
N ALA A 125 -20.74 -2.41 -2.00
CA ALA A 125 -20.71 -0.96 -2.19
C ALA A 125 -21.83 -0.48 -3.14
N VAL A 126 -22.00 -1.20 -4.26
CA VAL A 126 -23.04 -0.90 -5.25
C VAL A 126 -24.44 -1.17 -4.68
N ILE A 127 -24.63 -2.24 -3.92
CA ILE A 127 -25.92 -2.53 -3.26
C ILE A 127 -26.26 -1.44 -2.24
N VAL A 128 -25.31 -1.06 -1.38
CA VAL A 128 -25.50 0.02 -0.40
C VAL A 128 -25.86 1.31 -1.12
N SER A 129 -25.16 1.67 -2.20
CA SER A 129 -25.48 2.83 -3.03
C SER A 129 -26.92 2.84 -3.52
N ILE A 130 -27.39 1.71 -4.06
CA ILE A 130 -28.75 1.58 -4.61
C ILE A 130 -29.77 1.73 -3.47
N VAL A 131 -29.50 1.11 -2.32
CA VAL A 131 -30.37 1.22 -1.14
C VAL A 131 -30.43 2.67 -0.64
N THR A 132 -29.29 3.33 -0.47
CA THR A 132 -29.21 4.75 -0.06
C THR A 132 -29.97 5.62 -1.05
N PHE A 133 -29.78 5.43 -2.35
CA PHE A 133 -30.50 6.19 -3.38
C PHE A 133 -32.02 5.99 -3.29
N VAL A 134 -32.49 4.74 -3.19
CA VAL A 134 -33.91 4.43 -3.05
C VAL A 134 -34.49 5.05 -1.78
N LEU A 135 -33.74 5.05 -0.68
CA LEU A 135 -34.15 5.69 0.57
C LEU A 135 -34.21 7.21 0.44
N ILE A 136 -33.24 7.85 -0.23
CA ILE A 136 -33.26 9.30 -0.48
C ILE A 136 -34.50 9.67 -1.31
N GLN A 137 -34.82 8.92 -2.37
CA GLN A 137 -35.99 9.19 -3.22
C GLN A 137 -37.32 9.00 -2.47
N LYS A 138 -37.43 7.97 -1.62
CA LYS A 138 -38.66 7.68 -0.88
C LYS A 138 -38.86 8.52 0.37
N PHE A 139 -37.78 8.92 1.02
CA PHE A 139 -37.80 9.42 2.39
C PHE A 139 -37.00 10.71 2.60
N LYS A 140 -36.71 11.45 1.51
CA LYS A 140 -35.91 12.69 1.41
C LYS A 140 -35.61 13.36 2.77
N ASP A 141 -36.63 13.93 3.40
CA ASP A 141 -36.57 14.59 4.71
C ASP A 141 -37.38 13.89 5.82
N THR A 142 -38.06 12.78 5.53
CA THR A 142 -38.93 12.05 6.46
C THR A 142 -38.87 10.54 6.20
N PRO A 143 -38.63 9.68 7.21
CA PRO A 143 -38.82 9.94 8.62
C PRO A 143 -37.49 10.23 9.34
N VAL A 144 -37.41 11.39 9.98
CA VAL A 144 -36.41 11.63 11.03
C VAL A 144 -36.96 11.01 12.31
N VAL A 145 -36.46 9.84 12.69
CA VAL A 145 -36.83 9.18 13.95
C VAL A 145 -35.78 9.54 14.99
N ASN A 146 -36.17 10.18 16.09
CA ASN A 146 -35.26 10.61 17.16
C ASN A 146 -34.04 11.43 16.68
N GLY A 147 -34.21 12.30 15.68
CA GLY A 147 -33.13 13.14 15.16
C GLY A 147 -32.16 12.44 14.20
N ILE A 148 -32.47 11.20 13.78
CA ILE A 148 -31.66 10.40 12.85
C ILE A 148 -32.33 10.36 11.47
N ARG A 149 -31.59 10.74 10.42
CA ARG A 149 -32.01 10.57 9.02
C ARG A 149 -31.75 9.14 8.56
N ILE A 150 -32.81 8.36 8.41
CA ILE A 150 -32.73 6.95 8.00
C ILE A 150 -32.05 6.79 6.63
N SER A 151 -32.21 7.78 5.73
CA SER A 151 -31.59 7.81 4.41
C SER A 151 -30.06 7.78 4.43
N GLY A 152 -29.42 8.30 5.48
CA GLY A 152 -27.95 8.34 5.59
C GLY A 152 -27.31 7.17 6.34
N VAL A 153 -28.12 6.31 6.98
CA VAL A 153 -27.61 5.21 7.82
C VAL A 153 -26.80 4.17 7.03
N PRO A 154 -27.26 3.68 5.86
CA PRO A 154 -26.49 2.68 5.11
C PRO A 154 -25.11 3.20 4.68
N ASP A 155 -25.04 4.46 4.22
CA ASP A 155 -23.79 5.11 3.83
C ASP A 155 -22.83 5.30 5.01
N LEU A 156 -23.35 5.63 6.20
CA LEU A 156 -22.54 5.74 7.42
C LEU A 156 -22.00 4.38 7.85
N MET A 157 -22.82 3.32 7.82
CA MET A 157 -22.36 1.96 8.14
C MET A 157 -21.25 1.53 7.19
N PHE A 158 -21.42 1.79 5.89
CA PHE A 158 -20.42 1.43 4.91
C PHE A 158 -19.14 2.28 5.02
N SER A 159 -19.27 3.56 5.34
CA SER A 159 -18.14 4.42 5.63
C SER A 159 -17.39 4.01 6.90
N CYS A 160 -18.09 3.52 7.93
CA CYS A 160 -17.48 2.93 9.12
C CYS A 160 -16.65 1.69 8.76
N LEU A 161 -17.19 0.80 7.94
CA LEU A 161 -16.46 -0.37 7.43
C LEU A 161 -15.21 0.06 6.64
N LEU A 162 -15.34 0.99 5.70
CA LEU A 162 -14.22 1.49 4.91
C LEU A 162 -13.14 2.14 5.78
N THR A 163 -13.56 2.97 6.74
CA THR A 163 -12.67 3.65 7.68
C THR A 163 -11.89 2.63 8.52
N TRP A 164 -12.57 1.60 9.01
CA TRP A 164 -11.91 0.50 9.74
C TRP A 164 -10.88 -0.22 8.86
N LEU A 165 -11.22 -0.54 7.60
CA LEU A 165 -10.28 -1.14 6.66
C LEU A 165 -9.05 -0.26 6.41
N LEU A 166 -9.26 1.05 6.23
CA LEU A 166 -8.19 2.03 6.04
C LEU A 166 -7.31 2.15 7.27
N ILE A 167 -7.89 2.25 8.48
CA ILE A 167 -7.16 2.27 9.76
C ILE A 167 -6.23 1.07 9.86
N VAL A 168 -6.77 -0.15 9.71
CA VAL A 168 -5.96 -1.37 9.82
C VAL A 168 -4.84 -1.41 8.79
N SER A 169 -5.14 -1.03 7.54
CA SER A 169 -4.19 -1.09 6.43
C SER A 169 -3.05 -0.08 6.59
N PHE A 170 -3.37 1.18 6.86
CA PHE A 170 -2.39 2.25 7.00
C PHE A 170 -1.58 2.12 8.30
N TYR A 171 -2.23 1.79 9.42
CA TYR A 171 -1.52 1.58 10.68
C TYR A 171 -0.47 0.48 10.56
N ARG A 172 -0.85 -0.70 10.04
CA ARG A 172 0.10 -1.80 9.80
C ARG A 172 1.20 -1.40 8.83
N THR A 173 0.84 -0.67 7.76
CA THR A 173 1.82 -0.20 6.77
C THR A 173 2.87 0.71 7.40
N PHE A 174 2.46 1.73 8.16
CA PHE A 174 3.39 2.67 8.76
C PHE A 174 4.19 2.06 9.91
N MET A 175 3.58 1.19 10.72
CA MET A 175 4.30 0.46 11.78
C MET A 175 5.42 -0.41 11.20
N ASN A 176 5.13 -1.15 10.13
CA ASN A 176 6.13 -2.00 9.47
C ASN A 176 7.21 -1.20 8.73
N ARG A 177 6.93 0.05 8.37
CA ARG A 177 7.91 0.99 7.81
C ARG A 177 8.71 1.77 8.85
N GLY A 178 8.51 1.50 10.14
CA GLY A 178 9.18 2.22 11.23
C GLY A 178 8.61 3.62 11.50
N LEU A 179 7.55 4.05 10.80
CA LEU A 179 6.91 5.36 10.95
C LEU A 179 5.83 5.34 12.04
N LYS A 180 6.22 5.02 13.28
CA LYS A 180 5.28 4.80 14.40
C LYS A 180 4.37 6.01 14.68
N LEU A 181 4.93 7.22 14.67
CA LEU A 181 4.18 8.44 14.93
C LEU A 181 3.12 8.69 13.84
N VAL A 182 3.50 8.47 12.57
CA VAL A 182 2.57 8.58 11.43
C VAL A 182 1.48 7.52 11.50
N ALA A 183 1.80 6.31 11.97
CA ALA A 183 0.81 5.26 12.17
C ALA A 183 -0.31 5.72 13.12
N VAL A 184 0.04 6.35 14.25
CA VAL A 184 -0.94 6.89 15.20
C VAL A 184 -1.74 8.04 14.60
N ILE A 185 -1.06 8.99 13.93
CA ILE A 185 -1.73 10.10 13.22
C ILE A 185 -2.74 9.58 12.21
N SER A 186 -2.42 8.51 11.48
CA SER A 186 -3.32 7.95 10.48
C SER A 186 -4.64 7.45 11.11
N VAL A 187 -4.58 6.81 12.28
CA VAL A 187 -5.79 6.38 13.01
C VAL A 187 -6.67 7.58 13.38
N VAL A 188 -6.05 8.64 13.91
CA VAL A 188 -6.76 9.88 14.27
C VAL A 188 -7.38 10.53 13.03
N ALA A 189 -6.65 10.59 11.92
CA ALA A 189 -7.14 11.17 10.67
C ALA A 189 -8.35 10.44 10.10
N PHE A 190 -8.31 9.10 10.07
CA PHE A 190 -9.44 8.28 9.61
C PHE A 190 -10.64 8.37 10.56
N PHE A 191 -10.39 8.41 11.87
CA PHE A 191 -11.46 8.64 12.85
C PHE A 191 -12.13 10.01 12.65
N LEU A 192 -11.34 11.04 12.41
CA LEU A 192 -11.84 12.39 12.14
C LEU A 192 -12.64 12.45 10.83
N MET A 193 -12.28 11.64 9.82
CA MET A 193 -13.08 11.46 8.61
C MET A 193 -14.45 10.84 8.91
N LEU A 194 -14.53 9.84 9.79
CA LEU A 194 -15.81 9.26 10.22
C LEU A 194 -16.67 10.28 10.99
N VAL A 195 -16.06 11.02 11.92
CA VAL A 195 -16.74 12.08 12.67
C VAL A 195 -17.30 13.16 11.72
N SER A 196 -16.58 13.48 10.65
CA SER A 196 -17.02 14.47 9.66
C SER A 196 -18.30 14.08 8.89
N GLN A 197 -18.67 12.80 8.90
CA GLN A 197 -19.89 12.28 8.26
C GLN A 197 -21.09 12.22 9.20
N MET A 198 -20.88 12.30 10.52
CA MET A 198 -21.95 12.26 11.52
C MET A 198 -23.02 13.35 11.31
N PRO A 199 -22.69 14.61 10.95
CA PRO A 199 -23.69 15.65 10.69
C PRO A 199 -24.66 15.33 9.55
N ASP A 200 -24.30 14.41 8.64
CA ASP A 200 -25.16 14.01 7.52
C ASP A 200 -26.28 13.03 7.97
N VAL A 201 -26.10 12.38 9.12
CA VAL A 201 -27.05 11.41 9.70
C VAL A 201 -27.79 11.98 10.92
N PHE A 202 -27.08 12.70 11.78
CA PHE A 202 -27.62 13.24 13.03
C PHE A 202 -27.97 14.72 12.86
N VAL A 203 -29.27 15.02 12.75
CA VAL A 203 -29.79 16.39 12.56
C VAL A 203 -29.42 17.30 13.73
N VAL A 204 -29.28 16.74 14.94
CA VAL A 204 -28.85 17.49 16.13
C VAL A 204 -27.44 18.07 16.00
N MET A 205 -26.60 17.49 15.13
CA MET A 205 -25.22 17.95 14.87
C MET A 205 -25.10 18.82 13.60
N SER A 206 -26.20 19.14 12.91
CA SER A 206 -26.20 19.74 11.57
C SER A 206 -25.98 21.27 11.56
N ASN A 207 -25.01 21.79 12.31
CA ASN A 207 -24.61 23.18 12.15
C ASN A 207 -23.79 23.33 10.86
N GLU A 208 -24.29 24.12 9.90
CA GLU A 208 -23.73 24.25 8.55
C GLU A 208 -22.24 24.64 8.58
N LEU A 209 -21.87 25.64 9.38
CA LEU A 209 -20.48 26.12 9.47
C LEU A 209 -19.54 25.07 10.07
N TYR A 210 -19.89 24.51 11.23
CA TYR A 210 -19.04 23.53 11.91
C TYR A 210 -18.96 22.21 11.11
N GLY A 211 -20.05 21.79 10.48
CA GLY A 211 -20.07 20.62 9.62
C GLY A 211 -19.13 20.76 8.42
N HIS A 212 -19.18 21.90 7.72
CA HIS A 212 -18.26 22.18 6.62
C HIS A 212 -16.81 22.31 7.08
N LEU A 213 -16.55 22.95 8.21
CA LEU A 213 -15.21 23.11 8.77
C LEU A 213 -14.57 21.76 9.12
N VAL A 214 -15.28 20.90 9.84
CA VAL A 214 -14.80 19.56 10.22
C VAL A 214 -14.53 18.71 8.97
N LYS A 215 -15.37 18.79 7.93
CA LYS A 215 -15.15 18.10 6.64
C LYS A 215 -13.87 18.56 5.93
N ILE A 216 -13.57 19.85 5.94
CA ILE A 216 -12.32 20.38 5.35
C ILE A 216 -11.10 19.88 6.13
N ILE A 217 -11.13 19.98 7.46
CA ILE A 217 -10.03 19.53 8.33
C ILE A 217 -9.79 18.03 8.13
N ALA A 218 -10.85 17.22 8.09
CA ALA A 218 -10.80 15.79 7.83
C ALA A 218 -10.11 15.46 6.52
N LYS A 219 -10.58 16.04 5.42
CA LYS A 219 -10.04 15.76 4.08
C LYS A 219 -8.60 16.20 3.94
N THR A 220 -8.23 17.35 4.50
CA THR A 220 -6.85 17.85 4.46
C THR A 220 -5.89 16.91 5.21
N THR A 221 -6.30 16.46 6.39
CA THR A 221 -5.52 15.50 7.20
C THR A 221 -5.40 14.16 6.47
N PHE A 222 -6.49 13.68 5.89
CA PHE A 222 -6.55 12.45 5.12
C PHE A 222 -5.63 12.47 3.89
N ILE A 223 -5.64 13.57 3.12
CA ILE A 223 -4.72 13.78 1.98
C ILE A 223 -3.27 13.82 2.45
N SER A 224 -2.99 14.46 3.58
CA SER A 224 -1.63 14.50 4.14
C SER A 224 -1.11 13.10 4.47
N VAL A 225 -1.96 12.23 5.03
CA VAL A 225 -1.62 10.82 5.27
C VAL A 225 -1.31 10.08 3.96
N PHE A 226 -2.03 10.35 2.88
CA PHE A 226 -1.75 9.75 1.57
C PHE A 226 -0.41 10.22 0.99
N LEU A 227 -0.06 11.50 1.16
CA LEU A 227 1.24 12.02 0.72
C LEU A 227 2.39 11.40 1.53
N VAL A 228 2.22 11.21 2.85
CA VAL A 228 3.21 10.51 3.67
C VAL A 228 3.33 9.03 3.27
N LEU A 229 2.22 8.38 2.92
CA LEU A 229 2.27 7.03 2.37
C LEU A 229 3.06 7.00 1.06
N ALA A 230 2.78 7.92 0.13
CA ALA A 230 3.45 8.01 -1.15
C ALA A 230 4.96 8.24 -1.02
N THR A 231 5.36 9.18 -0.15
CA THR A 231 6.78 9.46 0.12
C THR A 231 7.48 8.28 0.81
N SER A 232 6.82 7.60 1.75
CA SER A 232 7.39 6.40 2.37
C SER A 232 7.60 5.26 1.36
N TRP A 233 6.77 5.16 0.32
CA TRP A 233 7.01 4.24 -0.80
C TRP A 233 8.22 4.63 -1.62
N VAL A 234 8.38 5.92 -1.96
CA VAL A 234 9.57 6.41 -2.67
C VAL A 234 10.84 6.06 -1.91
N ILE A 235 10.83 6.25 -0.58
CA ILE A 235 11.96 5.89 0.28
C ILE A 235 12.24 4.39 0.21
N GLN A 236 11.21 3.54 0.33
CA GLN A 236 11.39 2.09 0.29
C GLN A 236 11.93 1.61 -1.08
N LEU A 237 11.46 2.21 -2.18
CA LEU A 237 11.97 1.91 -3.52
C LEU A 237 13.41 2.40 -3.71
N ALA A 238 13.76 3.56 -3.16
CA ALA A 238 15.13 4.06 -3.19
C ALA A 238 16.11 3.19 -2.40
N LEU A 239 15.67 2.59 -1.30
CA LEU A 239 16.46 1.66 -0.48
C LEU A 239 16.49 0.23 -1.02
N THR A 240 15.71 -0.08 -2.05
CA THR A 240 15.71 -1.40 -2.68
C THR A 240 17.05 -1.63 -3.38
N PRO A 241 17.80 -2.69 -3.04
CA PRO A 241 19.11 -2.93 -3.62
C PRO A 241 19.11 -3.07 -5.14
N LYS A 242 20.08 -2.42 -5.79
CA LYS A 242 20.34 -2.65 -7.21
C LYS A 242 21.19 -3.91 -7.36
N PRO A 243 20.77 -4.89 -8.20
CA PRO A 243 21.58 -6.08 -8.48
C PRO A 243 23.05 -5.78 -8.80
N SER A 244 23.31 -4.72 -9.56
CA SER A 244 24.64 -4.30 -10.01
C SER A 244 25.54 -3.73 -8.92
N GLU A 245 24.95 -3.21 -7.84
CA GLU A 245 25.69 -2.60 -6.72
C GLU A 245 25.93 -3.59 -5.58
N MET A 246 25.24 -4.73 -5.59
CA MET A 246 25.40 -5.79 -4.60
C MET A 246 26.63 -6.64 -4.90
N THR A 247 27.40 -6.98 -3.88
CA THR A 247 28.47 -8.00 -3.98
C THR A 247 28.38 -9.00 -2.84
N ILE A 248 28.68 -10.26 -3.14
CA ILE A 248 28.72 -11.35 -2.15
C ILE A 248 29.98 -12.15 -2.39
N LYS A 249 30.79 -12.31 -1.35
CA LYS A 249 32.02 -13.10 -1.36
C LYS A 249 31.94 -14.19 -0.30
N PHE A 250 32.03 -15.44 -0.72
CA PHE A 250 32.13 -16.58 0.20
C PHE A 250 33.61 -16.83 0.46
N LEU A 251 34.04 -16.61 1.70
CA LEU A 251 35.45 -16.68 2.10
C LEU A 251 35.83 -18.05 2.63
N ASP A 252 34.93 -18.66 3.43
CA ASP A 252 35.16 -19.97 4.06
C ASP A 252 33.80 -20.58 4.46
N TRP A 253 33.78 -21.84 4.88
CA TRP A 253 32.62 -22.45 5.54
C TRP A 253 32.14 -21.58 6.68
N SER A 254 30.89 -21.09 6.57
CA SER A 254 30.21 -20.15 7.46
C SER A 254 30.52 -18.66 7.28
N LEU A 255 31.58 -18.26 6.58
CA LEU A 255 31.96 -16.85 6.40
C LEU A 255 31.55 -16.28 5.05
N VAL A 256 30.73 -15.22 5.08
CA VAL A 256 30.29 -14.49 3.88
C VAL A 256 30.51 -12.99 4.06
N LYS A 257 31.21 -12.37 3.12
CA LYS A 257 31.34 -10.91 3.03
C LYS A 257 30.29 -10.36 2.08
N ILE A 258 29.48 -9.39 2.53
CA ILE A 258 28.38 -8.82 1.74
C ILE A 258 28.52 -7.30 1.66
N THR A 259 28.25 -6.75 0.48
CA THR A 259 28.08 -5.30 0.28
C THR A 259 26.72 -5.06 -0.38
N ILE A 260 25.88 -4.26 0.28
CA ILE A 260 24.58 -3.79 -0.19
C ILE A 260 24.49 -2.29 0.12
N PRO A 261 24.97 -1.41 -0.79
CA PRO A 261 25.09 0.02 -0.55
C PRO A 261 23.76 0.71 -0.20
N SER A 262 22.65 0.28 -0.83
CA SER A 262 21.32 0.86 -0.59
C SER A 262 20.77 0.61 0.83
N LYS A 263 21.40 -0.29 1.58
CA LYS A 263 21.08 -0.65 2.95
C LYS A 263 22.20 -0.27 3.92
N GLU A 264 23.17 0.51 3.44
CA GLU A 264 24.35 0.96 4.20
C GLU A 264 25.24 -0.21 4.68
N ILE A 265 25.19 -1.35 3.98
CA ILE A 265 26.05 -2.51 4.28
C ILE A 265 27.26 -2.43 3.35
N TYR A 266 28.44 -2.16 3.90
CA TYR A 266 29.68 -2.00 3.13
C TYR A 266 30.73 -2.99 3.60
N ASP A 267 31.03 -3.98 2.76
CA ASP A 267 32.10 -4.95 3.02
C ASP A 267 32.02 -5.62 4.40
N GLU A 268 30.80 -5.88 4.86
CA GLU A 268 30.54 -6.49 6.17
C GLU A 268 30.71 -8.00 6.11
N THR A 269 31.42 -8.57 7.08
CA THR A 269 31.65 -10.02 7.19
C THR A 269 30.62 -10.63 8.12
N ILE A 270 29.89 -11.62 7.61
CA ILE A 270 28.83 -12.34 8.31
C ILE A 270 29.35 -13.74 8.59
N ASP A 271 29.44 -14.06 9.88
CA ASP A 271 29.73 -15.41 10.37
C ASP A 271 28.43 -16.14 10.75
N PHE A 272 28.08 -17.15 9.97
CA PHE A 272 26.92 -18.00 10.23
C PHE A 272 27.17 -19.02 11.36
N GLY A 273 28.43 -19.24 11.78
CA GLY A 273 28.82 -20.18 12.84
C GLY A 273 28.18 -21.56 12.67
N SER A 274 27.43 -21.99 13.69
CA SER A 274 26.73 -23.29 13.70
C SER A 274 25.51 -23.37 12.76
N LYS A 275 25.09 -22.27 12.12
CA LYS A 275 23.91 -22.19 11.24
C LYS A 275 24.24 -22.65 9.81
N THR A 276 24.82 -23.85 9.71
CA THR A 276 25.37 -24.41 8.47
C THR A 276 24.32 -24.61 7.38
N THR A 277 23.05 -24.87 7.72
CA THR A 277 21.98 -25.07 6.74
C THR A 277 21.65 -23.79 5.98
N GLN A 278 21.59 -22.64 6.66
CA GLN A 278 21.29 -21.35 6.04
C GLN A 278 22.44 -20.91 5.13
N TYR A 279 23.68 -21.08 5.61
CA TYR A 279 24.88 -20.85 4.80
C TYR A 279 24.89 -21.74 3.55
N LYS A 280 24.70 -23.06 3.69
CA LYS A 280 24.67 -24.01 2.56
C LYS A 280 23.60 -23.66 1.53
N ASN A 281 22.40 -23.27 1.99
CA ASN A 281 21.34 -22.84 1.07
C ASN A 281 21.71 -21.56 0.33
N LEU A 282 22.30 -20.57 1.02
CA LEU A 282 22.76 -19.33 0.40
C LEU A 282 23.89 -19.58 -0.62
N LEU A 283 24.85 -20.44 -0.28
CA LEU A 283 25.93 -20.86 -1.17
C LEU A 283 25.37 -21.59 -2.40
N ARG A 284 24.39 -22.49 -2.24
CA ARG A 284 23.72 -23.18 -3.35
C ARG A 284 23.06 -22.18 -4.32
N PHE A 285 22.40 -21.15 -3.81
CA PHE A 285 21.87 -20.06 -4.64
C PHE A 285 22.97 -19.33 -5.41
N ALA A 286 24.10 -19.05 -4.75
CA ALA A 286 25.22 -18.35 -5.35
C ALA A 286 25.91 -19.17 -6.45
N VAL A 287 26.14 -20.47 -6.21
CA VAL A 287 26.73 -21.39 -7.20
C VAL A 287 25.84 -21.48 -8.44
N LYS A 288 24.54 -21.76 -8.27
CA LYS A 288 23.57 -21.80 -9.38
C LYS A 288 23.54 -20.48 -10.15
N ARG A 289 23.52 -19.36 -9.44
CA ARG A 289 23.49 -18.03 -10.07
C ARG A 289 24.77 -17.72 -10.85
N LYS A 290 25.94 -18.13 -10.33
CA LYS A 290 27.25 -17.83 -10.92
C LYS A 290 27.58 -18.71 -12.13
N TYR A 291 27.28 -20.01 -12.06
CA TYR A 291 27.78 -20.98 -13.04
C TYR A 291 26.71 -21.51 -14.00
N GLU A 292 25.41 -21.46 -13.65
CA GLU A 292 24.35 -21.91 -14.56
C GLU A 292 23.84 -20.75 -15.46
N THR A 293 23.21 -21.09 -16.58
CA THR A 293 22.64 -20.13 -17.54
C THR A 293 21.12 -20.29 -17.66
N GLY A 294 20.42 -19.18 -17.91
CA GLY A 294 18.96 -19.18 -18.15
C GLY A 294 18.16 -19.80 -16.99
N ASP A 295 17.38 -20.83 -17.31
CA ASP A 295 16.49 -21.52 -16.36
C ASP A 295 17.22 -22.34 -15.28
N GLY A 296 18.52 -22.59 -15.45
CA GLY A 296 19.35 -23.23 -14.43
C GLY A 296 19.59 -22.34 -13.21
N GLN A 297 19.55 -21.01 -13.36
CA GLN A 297 19.88 -20.07 -12.28
C GLN A 297 18.84 -20.02 -11.13
N TYR A 298 17.79 -20.84 -11.20
CA TYR A 298 16.72 -20.90 -10.22
C TYR A 298 16.83 -22.14 -9.31
N LEU A 299 16.39 -21.97 -8.07
CA LEU A 299 16.13 -23.07 -7.14
C LEU A 299 14.63 -23.21 -6.89
N LEU A 300 14.16 -24.45 -6.90
CA LEU A 300 12.79 -24.79 -6.51
C LEU A 300 12.68 -24.85 -4.98
N VAL A 301 11.83 -23.98 -4.43
CA VAL A 301 11.55 -23.84 -3.01
C VAL A 301 10.11 -24.28 -2.72
N ASN A 302 9.91 -25.59 -2.63
CA ASN A 302 8.64 -26.23 -2.27
C ASN A 302 8.91 -27.57 -1.55
N SER A 303 7.87 -28.23 -1.05
CA SER A 303 8.00 -29.46 -0.23
C SER A 303 8.73 -30.62 -0.93
N GLY A 304 8.76 -30.62 -2.27
CA GLY A 304 9.46 -31.60 -3.10
C GLY A 304 10.66 -31.02 -3.88
N GLY A 305 11.12 -29.83 -3.51
CA GLY A 305 12.14 -29.08 -4.23
C GLY A 305 13.50 -29.12 -3.53
N GLU A 306 14.48 -28.44 -4.12
CA GLU A 306 15.84 -28.35 -3.60
C GLU A 306 15.89 -27.72 -2.20
N ILE A 307 14.94 -26.83 -1.89
CA ILE A 307 14.74 -26.27 -0.55
C ILE A 307 13.30 -26.52 -0.10
N LYS A 308 13.13 -27.26 0.99
CA LYS A 308 11.83 -27.77 1.47
C LYS A 308 10.79 -26.69 1.78
N SER A 309 11.19 -25.45 2.09
CA SER A 309 10.26 -24.40 2.52
C SER A 309 10.80 -22.98 2.33
N GLN A 310 9.90 -22.04 2.06
CA GLN A 310 10.20 -20.60 2.04
C GLN A 310 10.66 -20.05 3.39
N THR A 311 10.39 -20.77 4.49
CA THR A 311 10.90 -20.41 5.82
C THR A 311 12.43 -20.39 5.86
N TYR A 312 13.11 -21.25 5.10
CA TYR A 312 14.57 -21.24 5.01
C TYR A 312 15.12 -19.95 4.39
N LEU A 313 14.44 -19.40 3.38
CA LEU A 313 14.81 -18.10 2.80
C LEU A 313 14.69 -16.98 3.83
N SER A 314 13.60 -17.00 4.61
CA SER A 314 13.38 -15.99 5.67
C SER A 314 14.44 -16.09 6.76
N ARG A 315 14.82 -17.32 7.15
CA ARG A 315 15.88 -17.56 8.15
C ARG A 315 17.25 -17.08 7.70
N ILE A 316 17.59 -17.18 6.41
CA ILE A 316 18.84 -16.60 5.89
C ILE A 316 18.86 -15.10 6.14
N ILE A 317 17.78 -14.40 5.78
CA ILE A 317 17.64 -12.96 5.96
C ILE A 317 17.65 -12.57 7.44
N GLU A 318 16.89 -13.27 8.28
CA GLU A 318 16.84 -13.04 9.73
C GLU A 318 18.22 -13.21 10.36
N ASN A 319 18.99 -14.23 9.96
CA ASN A 319 20.35 -14.42 10.44
C ASN A 319 21.25 -13.24 10.06
N ILE A 320 21.23 -12.82 8.80
CA ILE A 320 22.04 -11.69 8.33
C ILE A 320 21.68 -10.42 9.11
N ASN A 321 20.37 -10.11 9.24
CA ASN A 321 19.90 -8.96 9.99
C ASN A 321 20.30 -9.00 11.47
N THR A 322 20.27 -10.18 12.08
CA THR A 322 20.66 -10.38 13.49
C THR A 322 22.16 -10.20 13.69
N ILE A 323 22.98 -10.78 12.80
CA ILE A 323 24.44 -10.70 12.89
C ILE A 323 24.92 -9.27 12.66
N LEU A 324 24.39 -8.60 11.64
CA LEU A 324 24.73 -7.22 11.29
C LEU A 324 24.01 -6.17 12.16
N GLN A 325 23.16 -6.60 13.11
CA GLN A 325 22.38 -5.73 14.00
C GLN A 325 21.63 -4.60 13.27
N LEU A 326 21.11 -4.88 12.08
CA LEU A 326 20.50 -3.88 11.21
C LEU A 326 19.22 -3.30 11.85
N GLN A 327 19.16 -1.98 11.93
CA GLN A 327 18.04 -1.27 12.55
C GLN A 327 16.90 -1.02 11.55
N SER A 328 15.67 -1.34 11.96
CA SER A 328 14.38 -1.09 11.29
C SER A 328 14.40 -1.00 9.75
N ILE A 329 14.66 0.18 9.19
CA ILE A 329 14.58 0.49 7.76
C ILE A 329 15.72 -0.17 6.93
N SER A 330 16.88 -0.38 7.54
CA SER A 330 18.05 -1.02 6.90
C SER A 330 18.00 -2.55 7.00
N GLN A 331 17.00 -3.13 7.67
CA GLN A 331 16.82 -4.58 7.67
C GLN A 331 16.60 -5.08 6.25
N LEU A 332 17.29 -6.15 5.91
CA LEU A 332 17.08 -6.85 4.65
C LEU A 332 15.73 -7.56 4.72
N GLU A 333 14.96 -7.43 3.65
CA GLU A 333 13.80 -8.26 3.38
C GLU A 333 14.16 -9.37 2.40
N ARG A 334 13.34 -10.43 2.32
CA ARG A 334 13.58 -11.53 1.36
C ARG A 334 13.76 -11.04 -0.08
N LYS A 335 12.99 -10.03 -0.49
CA LYS A 335 13.02 -9.42 -1.83
C LYS A 335 14.30 -8.65 -2.13
N ASP A 336 15.06 -8.27 -1.10
CA ASP A 336 16.30 -7.53 -1.23
C ASP A 336 17.43 -8.43 -1.73
N LEU A 337 17.40 -9.72 -1.33
CA LEU A 337 18.42 -10.71 -1.70
C LEU A 337 17.94 -11.74 -2.72
N PHE A 338 16.64 -12.06 -2.75
CA PHE A 338 16.07 -13.10 -3.61
C PHE A 338 14.95 -12.56 -4.51
N THR A 339 14.96 -12.98 -5.78
CA THR A 339 13.87 -12.73 -6.73
C THR A 339 12.98 -13.96 -6.85
N PHE A 340 11.67 -13.78 -6.75
CA PHE A 340 10.67 -14.83 -7.00
C PHE A 340 10.22 -14.80 -8.46
N MET A 341 10.29 -15.95 -9.13
CA MET A 341 10.00 -16.06 -10.57
C MET A 341 8.69 -16.81 -10.88
N GLY A 342 7.92 -17.17 -9.85
CA GLY A 342 6.70 -17.99 -9.99
C GLY A 342 6.94 -19.48 -9.71
N GLN A 343 5.86 -20.22 -9.45
CA GLN A 343 5.87 -21.69 -9.26
C GLN A 343 6.87 -22.21 -8.20
N GLY A 344 7.20 -21.40 -7.19
CA GLY A 344 8.19 -21.76 -6.17
C GLY A 344 9.65 -21.61 -6.60
N LYS A 345 9.93 -21.07 -7.79
CA LYS A 345 11.29 -20.78 -8.26
C LYS A 345 11.80 -19.46 -7.67
N TYR A 346 12.99 -19.51 -7.08
CA TYR A 346 13.71 -18.35 -6.56
C TYR A 346 15.10 -18.27 -7.17
N ARG A 347 15.65 -17.06 -7.31
CA ARG A 347 17.07 -16.84 -7.61
C ARG A 347 17.67 -15.82 -6.67
N LEU A 348 19.00 -15.83 -6.56
CA LEU A 348 19.75 -14.74 -5.95
C LEU A 348 19.67 -13.49 -6.86
N ARG A 349 19.47 -12.32 -6.25
CA ARG A 349 19.34 -11.05 -6.96
C ARG A 349 20.68 -10.51 -7.46
N VAL A 350 21.78 -10.87 -6.79
CA VAL A 350 23.13 -10.46 -7.17
C VAL A 350 23.48 -10.95 -8.58
N ILE A 351 24.14 -10.09 -9.34
CA ILE A 351 24.57 -10.41 -10.71
C ILE A 351 25.74 -11.41 -10.64
N PRO A 352 25.84 -12.40 -11.56
CA PRO A 352 26.88 -13.43 -11.54
C PRO A 352 28.30 -12.90 -11.37
N GLU A 353 28.65 -11.79 -12.02
CA GLU A 353 30.00 -11.19 -11.95
C GLU A 353 30.36 -10.69 -10.55
N ASN A 354 29.36 -10.33 -9.74
CA ASN A 354 29.55 -9.81 -8.38
C ASN A 354 29.52 -10.89 -7.30
N ILE A 355 29.47 -12.17 -7.70
CA ILE A 355 29.52 -13.32 -6.80
C ILE A 355 30.93 -13.91 -6.84
N VAL A 356 31.64 -13.83 -5.71
CA VAL A 356 32.95 -14.47 -5.55
C VAL A 356 32.80 -15.65 -4.60
N ILE A 357 33.32 -16.80 -5.00
CA ILE A 357 33.31 -18.03 -4.20
C ILE A 357 34.75 -18.52 -4.21
N ASP A 358 35.32 -18.77 -3.04
CA ASP A 358 36.65 -19.35 -2.92
C ASP A 358 36.71 -20.71 -3.64
N GLU A 359 37.80 -20.97 -4.37
CA GLU A 359 37.95 -22.17 -5.19
C GLU A 359 38.00 -23.45 -4.35
N THR A 360 38.65 -23.39 -3.19
CA THR A 360 38.75 -24.54 -2.28
C THR A 360 37.37 -24.90 -1.70
N LEU A 361 36.61 -23.89 -1.30
CA LEU A 361 35.23 -24.04 -0.84
C LEU A 361 34.32 -24.63 -1.93
N LEU A 362 34.48 -24.20 -3.18
CA LEU A 362 33.68 -24.69 -4.30
C LEU A 362 33.94 -26.18 -4.55
N GLU A 363 35.20 -26.60 -4.53
CA GLU A 363 35.57 -28.02 -4.70
C GLU A 363 35.00 -28.88 -3.57
N GLU A 364 35.07 -28.41 -2.33
CA GLU A 364 34.51 -29.14 -1.18
C GLU A 364 32.98 -29.22 -1.24
N PHE A 365 32.32 -28.14 -1.65
CA PHE A 365 30.88 -28.11 -1.82
C PHE A 365 30.42 -29.13 -2.88
N ASN A 366 31.11 -29.20 -4.02
CA ASN A 366 30.80 -30.16 -5.08
C ASN A 366 31.05 -31.62 -4.67
N LYS A 367 31.93 -31.88 -3.70
CA LYS A 367 32.18 -33.23 -3.14
C LYS A 367 31.11 -33.65 -2.12
N THR A 368 30.39 -32.69 -1.52
CA THR A 368 29.38 -32.95 -0.47
C THR A 368 27.93 -32.80 -0.93
N SER A 369 27.69 -32.20 -2.10
CA SER A 369 26.38 -32.13 -2.77
C SER A 369 26.05 -33.43 -3.50
#